data_AF-A0A329ZU86-F1
#
_entry.id   AF-A0A329ZU86-F1
#
_cell.length_a   1.000
_cell.length_b   1.000
_cell.length_c   1.000
_cell.angle_alpha   90.00
_cell.angle_beta   90.00
_cell.angle_gamma   90.00
#
_symmetry.space_group_name_H-M   'P 1'
#
loop_
_entity.id
_entity.type
_entity.pdbx_description
1 polymer ?
#
loop_
_entity_poly.entity_id
_entity_poly.type
_entity_poly.pdbx_seq_one_letter_code
_entity_poly.pdbx_strand_id
1 'polypeptide(L)'
;MKNRILPCFSLLELILSLTISSLVIVLFAQISFTEYQRFSQQKAIEINASILNNIMLQVDRHIKDIFRPSLQITPNTLSFYRYALPYPLVFDPAQTSQELTILYPHSLPNINAQLYCVNTKTYHRITQITSHSLQLKETLPQSCEYGYLLTQERIQILYASDQRLKLQTPHSNYILTSPLQSFQASLNQNLLSFSFCMRDKNIEKIFCKEDPTLSICTQGQCRAWTTNL
;
A
#
# COMPACT_ATOMS: atom_id res chain seq x y z
N MET A 1 -69.44 3.65 50.58
CA MET A 1 -68.10 4.28 50.70
C MET A 1 -67.04 3.22 50.43
N LYS A 2 -66.32 3.30 49.31
CA LYS A 2 -65.21 2.39 49.00
C LYS A 2 -63.98 2.88 49.78
N ASN A 3 -63.63 2.18 50.85
CA ASN A 3 -62.34 2.37 51.53
C ASN A 3 -61.22 2.00 50.54
N ARG A 4 -60.59 3.02 49.95
CA ARG A 4 -59.31 2.86 49.26
C ARG A 4 -58.25 2.71 50.35
N ILE A 5 -57.89 1.47 50.66
CA ILE A 5 -56.70 1.16 51.42
C ILE A 5 -55.52 1.57 50.54
N LEU A 6 -54.88 2.69 50.84
CA LEU A 6 -53.53 2.95 50.32
C LEU A 6 -52.59 2.01 51.08
N PRO A 7 -51.79 1.17 50.42
CA PRO A 7 -50.77 0.41 51.11
C PRO A 7 -49.76 1.38 51.74
N CYS A 8 -49.63 1.32 53.06
CA CYS A 8 -48.59 2.02 53.80
C CYS A 8 -47.28 1.29 53.50
N PHE A 9 -46.54 1.76 52.49
CA PHE A 9 -45.20 1.25 52.21
C PHE A 9 -44.29 1.52 53.40
N SER A 10 -43.60 0.49 53.88
CA SER A 10 -42.64 0.66 54.96
C SER A 10 -41.41 1.42 54.44
N LEU A 11 -40.79 2.23 55.30
CA LEU A 11 -39.55 2.94 54.96
C LEU A 11 -38.44 1.97 54.50
N LEU A 12 -38.46 0.73 55.00
CA LEU A 12 -37.57 -0.34 54.58
C LEU A 12 -37.85 -0.81 53.14
N GLU A 13 -39.12 -0.98 52.75
CA GLU A 13 -39.48 -1.30 51.36
C GLU A 13 -39.09 -0.18 50.38
N LEU A 14 -39.21 1.08 50.79
CA LEU A 14 -38.76 2.23 49.99
C LEU A 14 -37.24 2.19 49.76
N ILE A 15 -36.44 2.00 50.83
CA ILE A 15 -34.98 1.90 50.72
C ILE A 15 -34.58 0.69 49.86
N LEU A 16 -35.24 -0.46 50.05
CA LEU A 16 -35.00 -1.66 49.26
C LEU A 16 -35.30 -1.41 47.77
N SER A 17 -36.42 -0.75 47.46
CA SER A 17 -36.79 -0.43 46.07
C SER A 17 -35.81 0.53 45.40
N LEU A 18 -35.31 1.54 46.12
CA LEU A 18 -34.34 2.50 45.62
C LEU A 18 -32.96 1.87 45.40
N THR A 19 -32.52 1.03 46.33
CA THR A 19 -31.25 0.31 46.22
C THR A 19 -31.25 -0.69 45.06
N ILE A 20 -32.33 -1.47 44.91
CA ILE A 20 -32.49 -2.37 43.76
C ILE A 20 -32.55 -1.58 42.45
N SER A 21 -33.33 -0.49 42.40
CA SER A 21 -33.44 0.34 41.19
C SER A 21 -32.11 0.98 40.79
N SER A 22 -31.35 1.50 41.77
CA SER A 22 -30.02 2.06 41.56
C SER A 22 -29.05 1.00 41.04
N LEU A 23 -29.02 -0.19 41.65
CA LEU A 23 -28.18 -1.29 41.21
C LEU A 23 -28.51 -1.71 39.77
N VAL A 24 -29.79 -1.83 39.44
CA VAL A 24 -30.26 -2.17 38.09
C VAL A 24 -29.81 -1.11 37.08
N ILE A 25 -29.99 0.18 37.38
CA ILE A 25 -29.56 1.28 36.50
C ILE A 25 -28.06 1.23 36.27
N VAL A 26 -27.26 1.05 37.32
CA VAL A 26 -25.79 0.96 37.20
C VAL A 26 -25.38 -0.22 36.33
N LEU A 27 -25.98 -1.40 36.52
CA LEU A 27 -25.69 -2.59 35.72
C LEU A 27 -26.03 -2.37 34.23
N PHE A 28 -27.21 -1.83 33.92
CA PHE A 28 -27.61 -1.58 32.53
C PHE A 28 -26.78 -0.47 31.87
N ALA A 29 -26.43 0.58 32.61
CA ALA A 29 -25.55 1.63 32.13
C ALA A 29 -24.15 1.09 31.82
N GLN A 30 -23.61 0.23 32.70
CA GLN A 30 -22.31 -0.38 32.51
C GLN A 30 -22.29 -1.31 31.30
N ILE A 31 -23.28 -2.20 31.16
CA ILE A 31 -23.40 -3.09 30.00
C ILE A 31 -23.52 -2.27 28.71
N SER A 32 -24.40 -1.27 28.69
CA SER A 32 -24.63 -0.44 27.50
C SER A 32 -23.39 0.36 27.11
N PHE A 33 -22.65 0.89 28.09
CA PHE A 33 -21.40 1.59 27.87
C PHE A 33 -20.32 0.66 27.31
N THR A 34 -20.18 -0.54 27.87
CA THR A 34 -19.24 -1.55 27.37
C THR A 34 -19.57 -1.99 25.94
N GLU A 35 -20.84 -2.23 25.61
CA GLU A 35 -21.26 -2.61 24.24
C GLU A 35 -21.05 -1.47 23.24
N TYR A 36 -21.35 -0.22 23.62
CA TYR A 36 -21.06 0.93 22.78
C TYR A 36 -19.56 1.07 22.49
N GLN A 37 -18.72 0.90 23.52
CA GLN A 37 -17.27 0.89 23.35
C GLN A 37 -16.83 -0.20 22.37
N ARG A 38 -17.28 -1.45 22.54
CA ARG A 38 -16.98 -2.57 21.64
C ARG A 38 -17.38 -2.29 20.18
N PHE A 39 -18.58 -1.75 19.97
CA PHE A 39 -19.05 -1.41 18.62
C PHE A 39 -18.19 -0.32 17.98
N SER A 40 -17.90 0.76 18.72
CA SER A 40 -17.05 1.85 18.21
C SER A 40 -15.63 1.38 17.88
N GLN A 41 -15.11 0.45 18.67
CA GLN A 41 -13.81 -0.20 18.47
C GLN A 41 -13.78 -1.03 17.19
N GLN A 42 -14.76 -1.92 16.99
CA GLN A 42 -14.86 -2.74 15.77
C GLN A 42 -14.89 -1.87 14.52
N LYS A 43 -15.71 -0.82 14.54
CA LYS A 43 -15.84 0.12 13.41
C LYS A 43 -14.53 0.85 13.09
N ALA A 44 -13.74 1.24 14.09
CA ALA A 44 -12.44 1.88 13.88
C ALA A 44 -11.43 0.92 13.22
N ILE A 45 -11.41 -0.35 13.66
CA ILE A 45 -10.55 -1.40 13.07
C ILE A 45 -10.94 -1.67 11.62
N GLU A 46 -12.24 -1.72 11.31
CA GLU A 46 -12.76 -1.93 9.96
C GLU A 46 -12.37 -0.80 9.00
N ILE A 47 -12.52 0.46 9.44
CA ILE A 47 -12.11 1.63 8.65
C ILE A 47 -10.61 1.56 8.34
N ASN A 48 -9.79 1.26 9.34
CA ASN A 48 -8.35 1.17 9.17
C ASN A 48 -7.93 0.02 8.25
N ALA A 49 -8.59 -1.14 8.36
CA ALA A 49 -8.41 -2.24 7.43
C ALA A 49 -8.75 -1.83 5.99
N SER A 50 -9.86 -1.10 5.80
CA SER A 50 -10.26 -0.60 4.48
C SER A 50 -9.25 0.39 3.90
N ILE A 51 -8.69 1.29 4.71
CA ILE A 51 -7.65 2.24 4.27
C ILE A 51 -6.41 1.48 3.80
N LEU A 52 -5.91 0.53 4.61
CA LEU A 52 -4.74 -0.27 4.26
C LEU A 52 -4.96 -1.09 2.99
N ASN A 53 -6.15 -1.68 2.81
CA ASN A 53 -6.50 -2.41 1.60
C ASN A 53 -6.51 -1.50 0.35
N ASN A 54 -7.02 -0.27 0.47
CA ASN A 54 -7.00 0.70 -0.64
C ASN A 54 -5.56 1.10 -1.01
N ILE A 55 -4.68 1.30 -0.02
CA ILE A 55 -3.24 1.54 -0.28
C ILE A 55 -2.66 0.39 -1.07
N MET A 56 -2.86 -0.84 -0.58
CA MET A 56 -2.35 -2.04 -1.22
C MET A 56 -2.81 -2.15 -2.66
N LEU A 57 -4.10 -1.93 -2.93
CA LEU A 57 -4.66 -1.99 -4.28
C LEU A 57 -4.03 -0.94 -5.22
N GLN A 58 -3.79 0.28 -4.76
CA GLN A 58 -3.15 1.32 -5.56
C GLN A 58 -1.67 1.01 -5.82
N VAL A 59 -0.95 0.58 -4.79
CA VAL A 59 0.46 0.17 -4.90
C VAL A 59 0.59 -1.01 -5.86
N ASP A 60 -0.24 -2.05 -5.73
CA ASP A 60 -0.27 -3.21 -6.61
C ASP A 60 -0.46 -2.84 -8.08
N ARG A 61 -1.43 -1.96 -8.38
CA ARG A 61 -1.66 -1.47 -9.76
C ARG A 61 -0.42 -0.81 -10.37
N HIS A 62 0.39 -0.12 -9.58
CA HIS A 62 1.62 0.51 -10.08
C HIS A 62 2.78 -0.48 -10.22
N ILE A 63 2.73 -1.59 -9.49
CA ILE A 63 3.82 -2.57 -9.39
C ILE A 63 3.70 -3.68 -10.45
N LYS A 64 2.50 -3.95 -10.95
CA LYS A 64 2.26 -5.00 -11.97
C LYS A 64 3.10 -4.87 -13.24
N ASP A 65 3.58 -3.67 -13.55
CA ASP A 65 4.38 -3.39 -14.76
C ASP A 65 5.85 -3.10 -14.44
N ILE A 66 6.35 -3.54 -13.28
CA ILE A 66 7.75 -3.33 -12.91
C ILE A 66 8.67 -4.16 -13.79
N PHE A 67 9.59 -3.47 -14.45
CA PHE A 67 10.77 -4.13 -14.98
C PHE A 67 11.75 -4.41 -13.83
N ARG A 68 11.76 -5.64 -13.34
CA ARG A 68 12.56 -6.05 -12.16
C ARG A 68 14.02 -5.59 -12.18
N PRO A 69 14.75 -5.63 -13.31
CA PRO A 69 16.12 -5.13 -13.32
C PRO A 69 16.26 -3.63 -13.00
N SER A 70 15.21 -2.84 -13.22
CA SER A 70 15.21 -1.42 -12.82
C SER A 70 14.83 -1.18 -11.35
N LEU A 71 14.39 -2.22 -10.64
CA LEU A 71 13.86 -2.10 -9.29
C LEU A 71 14.97 -1.74 -8.29
N GLN A 72 14.79 -0.63 -7.61
CA GLN A 72 15.65 -0.19 -6.52
C GLN A 72 14.82 -0.07 -5.24
N ILE A 73 15.27 -0.76 -4.19
CA ILE A 73 14.63 -0.76 -2.88
C ILE A 73 15.59 -0.16 -1.87
N THR A 74 15.13 0.88 -1.18
CA THR A 74 15.76 1.45 0.01
C THR A 74 14.76 1.39 1.17
N PRO A 75 15.17 1.64 2.42
CA PRO A 75 14.29 1.52 3.58
C PRO A 75 12.96 2.28 3.45
N ASN A 76 12.96 3.42 2.77
CA ASN A 76 11.78 4.30 2.64
C ASN A 76 11.32 4.52 1.20
N THR A 77 11.92 3.83 0.22
CA THR A 77 11.62 4.11 -1.19
C THR A 77 11.70 2.87 -2.05
N LEU A 78 10.66 2.67 -2.85
CA LEU A 78 10.66 1.77 -4.00
C LEU A 78 10.78 2.62 -5.26
N SER A 79 11.73 2.34 -6.15
CA SER A 79 11.87 3.04 -7.42
C SER A 79 12.01 2.08 -8.58
N PHE A 80 11.38 2.41 -9.71
CA PHE A 80 11.43 1.57 -10.92
C PHE A 80 11.06 2.38 -12.16
N TYR A 81 11.31 1.79 -13.33
CA TYR A 81 10.76 2.24 -14.61
C TYR A 81 9.68 1.26 -15.07
N ARG A 82 8.67 1.79 -15.76
CA ARG A 82 7.61 0.99 -16.41
C ARG A 82 8.01 0.67 -17.85
N TYR A 83 7.41 -0.37 -18.39
CA TYR A 83 7.54 -0.66 -19.81
C TYR A 83 6.92 0.45 -20.66
N ALA A 84 7.66 0.91 -21.68
CA ALA A 84 7.10 1.77 -22.71
C ALA A 84 6.24 0.97 -23.70
N LEU A 85 6.48 -0.35 -23.80
CA LEU A 85 5.76 -1.29 -24.67
C LEU A 85 5.49 -2.61 -23.96
N PRO A 86 4.37 -3.28 -24.25
CA PRO A 86 3.99 -4.52 -23.56
C PRO A 86 4.88 -5.74 -23.90
N TYR A 87 5.68 -5.68 -24.96
CA TYR A 87 6.49 -6.82 -25.43
C TYR A 87 7.98 -6.46 -25.54
N PRO A 88 8.88 -7.42 -25.23
CA PRO A 88 10.31 -7.25 -25.49
C PRO A 88 10.61 -7.17 -26.99
N LEU A 89 11.67 -6.45 -27.31
CA LEU A 89 12.24 -6.40 -28.64
C LEU A 89 13.13 -7.63 -28.83
N VAL A 90 12.79 -8.44 -29.82
CA VAL A 90 13.57 -9.62 -30.21
C VAL A 90 14.59 -9.19 -31.26
N PHE A 91 15.85 -9.53 -31.03
CA PHE A 91 16.93 -9.24 -31.97
C PHE A 91 17.22 -10.48 -32.81
N ASP A 92 17.39 -10.32 -34.12
CA ASP A 92 17.73 -11.42 -35.01
C ASP A 92 19.22 -11.82 -34.76
N PRO A 93 19.51 -13.07 -34.37
CA PRO A 93 20.87 -13.48 -34.06
C PRO A 93 21.66 -13.73 -35.35
N ALA A 94 22.16 -12.66 -35.99
CA ALA A 94 23.15 -12.84 -37.04
C ALA A 94 24.02 -11.59 -37.26
N GLN A 95 25.31 -11.77 -36.98
CA GLN A 95 26.48 -10.98 -37.38
C GLN A 95 27.00 -9.95 -36.37
N THR A 96 28.27 -10.17 -36.02
CA THR A 96 29.15 -9.36 -35.19
C THR A 96 29.06 -7.86 -35.52
N SER A 97 28.74 -7.04 -34.50
CA SER A 97 28.57 -5.58 -34.55
C SER A 97 27.62 -5.09 -35.64
N GLN A 98 26.32 -5.10 -35.34
CA GLN A 98 25.31 -4.49 -36.21
C GLN A 98 24.75 -3.21 -35.59
N GLU A 99 24.61 -2.19 -36.43
CA GLU A 99 23.61 -1.14 -36.24
C GLU A 99 22.24 -1.82 -36.26
N LEU A 100 21.61 -1.97 -35.10
CA LEU A 100 20.29 -2.54 -35.04
C LEU A 100 19.26 -1.48 -35.46
N THR A 101 18.58 -1.70 -36.59
CA THR A 101 17.45 -0.85 -37.02
C THR A 101 16.14 -1.44 -36.52
N ILE A 102 15.55 -0.88 -35.46
CA ILE A 102 14.25 -1.33 -34.94
C ILE A 102 13.15 -0.75 -35.82
N LEU A 103 12.55 -1.59 -36.65
CA LEU A 103 11.41 -1.23 -37.49
C LEU A 103 10.11 -1.48 -36.73
N TYR A 104 9.39 -0.42 -36.41
CA TYR A 104 8.06 -0.57 -35.82
C TYR A 104 6.98 -0.64 -36.90
N PRO A 105 6.05 -1.61 -36.82
CA PRO A 105 4.96 -1.74 -37.80
C PRO A 105 3.94 -0.60 -37.71
N HIS A 106 3.96 0.17 -36.62
CA HIS A 106 3.11 1.34 -36.40
C HIS A 106 3.97 2.49 -35.91
N SER A 107 3.59 3.73 -36.24
CA SER A 107 4.19 4.94 -35.68
C SER A 107 4.32 4.77 -34.17
N LEU A 108 5.55 4.68 -33.67
CA LEU A 108 5.81 4.73 -32.24
C LEU A 108 5.09 5.96 -31.71
N PRO A 109 4.32 5.89 -30.61
CA PRO A 109 4.00 7.10 -29.88
C PRO A 109 5.32 7.82 -29.59
N ASN A 110 5.32 9.15 -29.49
CA ASN A 110 6.53 9.91 -29.22
C ASN A 110 7.17 9.37 -27.92
N ILE A 111 8.17 8.50 -28.06
CA ILE A 111 8.66 7.68 -26.96
C ILE A 111 9.97 8.27 -26.49
N ASN A 112 9.94 8.70 -25.24
CA ASN A 112 11.11 9.07 -24.48
C ASN A 112 11.44 7.92 -23.52
N ALA A 113 12.32 7.01 -23.97
CA ALA A 113 12.59 5.75 -23.29
C ALA A 113 14.09 5.50 -23.05
N GLN A 114 14.40 4.54 -22.21
CA GLN A 114 15.73 3.97 -22.03
C GLN A 114 15.73 2.54 -22.57
N LEU A 115 16.70 2.20 -23.40
CA LEU A 115 16.88 0.83 -23.89
C LEU A 115 17.75 0.03 -22.94
N TYR A 116 17.21 -1.09 -22.51
CA TYR A 116 17.91 -2.08 -21.71
C TYR A 116 18.16 -3.32 -22.53
N CYS A 117 19.42 -3.73 -22.58
CA CYS A 117 19.83 -5.04 -23.03
C CYS A 117 19.68 -6.02 -21.88
N VAL A 118 19.05 -7.16 -22.12
CA VAL A 118 18.97 -8.27 -21.16
C VAL A 118 19.55 -9.52 -21.79
N ASN A 119 20.32 -10.25 -21.01
CA ASN A 119 20.78 -11.59 -21.31
C ASN A 119 20.47 -12.53 -20.14
N THR A 120 20.79 -13.81 -20.28
CA THR A 120 20.55 -14.83 -19.25
C THR A 120 21.10 -14.53 -17.85
N LYS A 121 22.05 -13.60 -17.67
CA LYS A 121 22.77 -13.35 -16.40
C LYS A 121 22.77 -11.90 -15.95
N THR A 122 22.69 -10.95 -16.86
CA THR A 122 22.86 -9.53 -16.60
C THR A 122 21.94 -8.69 -17.48
N TYR A 123 21.77 -7.45 -17.06
CA TYR A 123 21.12 -6.43 -17.86
C TYR A 123 22.03 -5.20 -17.87
N HIS A 124 22.04 -4.50 -19.00
CA HIS A 124 22.85 -3.31 -19.17
C HIS A 124 22.01 -2.24 -19.85
N ARG A 125 22.01 -1.03 -19.30
CA ARG A 125 21.43 0.13 -19.98
C ARG A 125 22.33 0.48 -21.16
N ILE A 126 21.75 0.56 -22.35
CA ILE A 126 22.49 0.86 -23.57
C ILE A 126 22.51 2.36 -23.81
N THR A 127 21.33 2.95 -23.97
CA THR A 127 21.20 4.32 -24.48
C THR A 127 19.86 4.94 -24.10
N GLN A 128 19.79 6.27 -24.26
CA GLN A 128 18.56 7.02 -24.16
C GLN A 128 17.95 7.18 -25.56
N ILE A 129 16.70 6.78 -25.72
CA ILE A 129 15.99 6.86 -26.99
C ILE A 129 15.02 8.03 -26.94
N THR A 130 15.23 8.97 -27.87
CA THR A 130 14.27 10.01 -28.22
C THR A 130 13.97 9.81 -29.70
N SER A 131 12.77 9.33 -30.03
CA SER A 131 12.45 9.07 -31.43
C SER A 131 11.09 9.65 -31.83
N HIS A 132 11.12 10.48 -32.87
CA HIS A 132 9.95 10.82 -33.70
C HIS A 132 9.89 9.92 -34.96
N SER A 133 10.86 9.01 -35.12
CA SER A 133 11.04 8.17 -36.30
C SER A 133 10.75 6.70 -36.03
N LEU A 134 10.24 6.01 -37.05
CA LEU A 134 9.93 4.58 -37.06
C LEU A 134 11.16 3.65 -36.95
N GLN A 135 12.35 4.23 -36.83
CA GLN A 135 13.63 3.53 -36.85
C GLN A 135 14.50 4.01 -35.68
N LEU A 136 14.93 3.06 -34.86
CA LEU A 136 16.02 3.24 -33.91
C LEU A 136 17.26 2.56 -34.46
N LYS A 137 18.41 3.24 -34.49
CA LYS A 137 19.72 2.65 -34.80
C LYS A 137 20.61 2.65 -33.56
N GLU A 138 20.93 1.47 -33.03
CA GLU A 138 21.84 1.33 -31.89
C GLU A 138 22.76 0.11 -32.00
N THR A 139 23.98 0.23 -31.50
CA THR A 139 24.94 -0.89 -31.47
C THR A 139 24.73 -1.70 -30.20
N LEU A 140 24.22 -2.92 -30.34
CA LEU A 140 24.00 -3.80 -29.20
C LEU A 140 25.25 -4.62 -28.84
N PRO A 141 25.46 -4.93 -27.55
CA PRO A 141 26.43 -5.94 -27.14
C PRO A 141 26.11 -7.30 -27.77
N GLN A 142 27.13 -8.08 -28.16
CA GLN A 142 26.93 -9.44 -28.72
C GLN A 142 26.22 -10.40 -27.76
N SER A 143 26.27 -10.11 -26.45
CA SER A 143 25.58 -10.88 -25.44
C SER A 143 24.09 -10.51 -25.29
N CYS A 144 23.56 -9.59 -26.10
CA CYS A 144 22.20 -9.12 -25.96
C CYS A 144 21.18 -10.08 -26.57
N GLU A 145 20.30 -10.66 -25.74
CA GLU A 145 19.26 -11.58 -26.20
C GLU A 145 17.93 -10.86 -26.41
N TYR A 146 17.58 -9.96 -25.47
CA TYR A 146 16.31 -9.22 -25.49
C TYR A 146 16.53 -7.73 -25.22
N GLY A 147 15.71 -6.90 -25.86
CA GLY A 147 15.64 -5.46 -25.62
C GLY A 147 14.37 -5.09 -24.87
N TYR A 148 14.48 -4.30 -23.82
CA TYR A 148 13.33 -3.70 -23.16
C TYR A 148 13.41 -2.19 -23.26
N LEU A 149 12.34 -1.58 -23.79
CA LEU A 149 12.15 -0.14 -23.73
C LEU A 149 11.40 0.20 -22.46
N LEU A 150 12.07 0.96 -21.59
CA LEU A 150 11.49 1.47 -20.36
C LEU A 150 11.21 2.95 -20.52
N THR A 151 10.12 3.44 -19.94
CA THR A 151 9.86 4.88 -19.85
C THR A 151 11.04 5.58 -19.18
N GLN A 152 11.39 6.80 -19.59
CA GLN A 152 12.34 7.62 -18.82
C GLN A 152 11.76 8.09 -17.48
N GLU A 153 10.45 7.92 -17.31
CA GLU A 153 9.76 8.26 -16.09
C GLU A 153 10.10 7.28 -14.98
N ARG A 154 11.01 7.70 -14.09
CA ARG A 154 11.23 6.99 -12.83
C ARG A 154 10.01 7.21 -11.94
N ILE A 155 9.34 6.12 -11.57
CA ILE A 155 8.29 6.15 -10.56
C ILE A 155 8.88 5.79 -9.22
N GLN A 156 8.46 6.51 -8.19
CA GLN A 156 8.88 6.24 -6.83
C GLN A 156 7.66 6.13 -5.91
N ILE A 157 7.64 5.09 -5.10
CA ILE A 157 6.76 5.00 -3.93
C ILE A 157 7.62 5.37 -2.73
N LEU A 158 7.36 6.53 -2.16
CA LEU A 158 8.12 7.14 -1.07
C LEU A 158 7.31 7.11 0.22
N TYR A 159 7.91 6.57 1.27
CA TYR A 159 7.46 6.85 2.63
C TYR A 159 8.12 8.13 3.13
N ALA A 160 7.36 9.22 3.14
CA ALA A 160 7.87 10.55 3.40
C ALA A 160 7.96 10.85 4.91
N SER A 161 8.73 11.90 5.25
CA SER A 161 8.97 12.33 6.64
C SER A 161 7.69 12.74 7.39
N ASP A 162 6.65 13.11 6.65
CA ASP A 162 5.30 13.39 7.17
C ASP A 162 4.48 12.12 7.40
N GLN A 163 5.13 10.95 7.44
CA GLN A 163 4.52 9.66 7.71
C GLN A 163 3.50 9.25 6.65
N ARG A 164 3.60 9.74 5.41
CA ARG A 164 2.65 9.42 4.34
C ARG A 164 3.32 8.70 3.19
N LEU A 165 2.57 7.80 2.56
CA LEU A 165 2.98 7.17 1.31
C LEU A 165 2.67 8.10 0.14
N LYS A 166 3.68 8.40 -0.67
CA LYS A 166 3.57 9.27 -1.84
C LYS A 166 3.98 8.49 -3.07
N LEU A 167 3.17 8.59 -4.12
CA LEU A 167 3.54 8.19 -5.46
C LEU A 167 4.10 9.42 -6.17
N GLN A 168 5.39 9.38 -6.43
CA GLN A 168 6.09 10.41 -7.18
C GLN A 168 6.31 9.91 -8.61
N THR A 169 5.76 10.66 -9.55
CA THR A 169 6.05 10.57 -10.97
C THR A 169 6.76 11.85 -11.39
N PRO A 170 7.41 11.90 -12.56
CA PRO A 170 8.06 13.13 -13.05
C PRO A 170 7.09 14.32 -13.18
N HIS A 171 5.80 14.06 -13.34
CA HIS A 171 4.78 15.07 -13.63
C HIS A 171 3.80 15.31 -12.47
N SER A 172 3.83 14.50 -11.42
CA SER A 172 2.90 14.62 -10.30
C SER A 172 3.42 13.96 -9.02
N ASN A 173 3.11 14.57 -7.88
CA ASN A 173 3.22 13.93 -6.58
C ASN A 173 1.82 13.64 -6.05
N TYR A 174 1.40 12.37 -6.12
CA TYR A 174 0.13 11.92 -5.58
C TYR A 174 0.32 11.37 -4.16
N ILE A 175 -0.45 11.85 -3.20
CA ILE A 175 -0.44 11.33 -1.84
C ILE A 175 -1.41 10.14 -1.80
N LEU A 176 -0.90 8.95 -1.51
CA LEU A 176 -1.70 7.73 -1.60
C LEU A 176 -2.75 7.65 -0.49
N THR A 177 -2.47 8.08 0.76
CA THR A 177 -3.42 8.05 1.90
C THR A 177 -2.99 8.83 3.17
N SER A 178 -3.80 8.68 4.24
CA SER A 178 -3.58 8.95 5.68
C SER A 178 -2.18 8.59 6.21
N PRO A 179 -1.76 9.20 7.35
CA PRO A 179 -0.46 8.91 7.95
C PRO A 179 -0.33 7.45 8.39
N LEU A 180 0.72 6.80 7.90
CA LEU A 180 1.19 5.47 8.28
C LEU A 180 2.27 5.59 9.36
N GLN A 181 2.44 4.57 10.17
CA GLN A 181 3.51 4.51 11.16
C GLN A 181 4.82 4.01 10.55
N SER A 182 4.74 3.03 9.65
CA SER A 182 5.89 2.44 9.00
C SER A 182 5.54 1.91 7.60
N PHE A 183 6.59 1.84 6.79
CA PHE A 183 6.62 1.22 5.48
C PHE A 183 7.87 0.35 5.40
N GLN A 184 7.73 -0.85 4.85
CA GLN A 184 8.86 -1.71 4.54
C GLN A 184 8.63 -2.36 3.19
N ALA A 185 9.67 -2.41 2.37
CA ALA A 185 9.69 -3.16 1.13
C ALA A 185 10.92 -4.07 1.12
N SER A 186 10.77 -5.29 0.60
CA SER A 186 11.89 -6.22 0.42
C SER A 186 11.68 -7.06 -0.83
N LEU A 187 12.79 -7.44 -1.47
CA LEU A 187 12.78 -8.34 -2.62
C LEU A 187 13.51 -9.62 -2.24
N ASN A 188 12.83 -10.76 -2.38
CA ASN A 188 13.45 -12.07 -2.22
C ASN A 188 13.17 -12.92 -3.45
N GLN A 189 14.21 -13.35 -4.16
CA GLN A 189 14.09 -14.04 -5.44
C GLN A 189 13.17 -13.23 -6.38
N ASN A 190 11.94 -13.69 -6.64
CA ASN A 190 10.95 -13.03 -7.51
C ASN A 190 9.77 -12.44 -6.72
N LEU A 191 9.80 -12.51 -5.40
CA LEU A 191 8.74 -12.03 -4.53
C LEU A 191 9.09 -10.66 -3.99
N LEU A 192 8.33 -9.66 -4.43
CA LEU A 192 8.36 -8.33 -3.86
C LEU A 192 7.35 -8.26 -2.72
N SER A 193 7.84 -7.99 -1.51
CA SER A 193 7.05 -7.94 -0.29
C SER A 193 6.95 -6.51 0.23
N PHE A 194 5.76 -6.15 0.70
CA PHE A 194 5.47 -4.87 1.33
C PHE A 194 4.78 -5.06 2.67
N SER A 195 5.09 -4.21 3.62
CA SER A 195 4.29 -4.07 4.83
C SER A 195 4.04 -2.61 5.15
N PHE A 196 2.82 -2.34 5.61
CA PHE A 196 2.36 -1.04 6.06
C PHE A 196 1.77 -1.21 7.44
N CYS A 197 2.14 -0.36 8.39
CA CYS A 197 1.49 -0.31 9.68
C CYS A 197 0.85 1.06 9.87
N MET A 198 -0.36 1.09 10.39
CA MET A 198 -1.05 2.31 10.74
C MET A 198 -1.41 2.30 12.22
N ARG A 199 -1.12 3.40 12.91
CA ARG A 199 -1.54 3.64 14.28
C ARG A 199 -2.48 4.83 14.30
N ASP A 200 -3.77 4.54 14.39
CA ASP A 200 -4.77 5.56 14.61
C ASP A 200 -4.73 6.01 16.07
N LYS A 201 -4.62 7.33 16.29
CA LYS A 201 -4.61 7.94 17.63
C LYS A 201 -5.89 7.66 18.41
N ASN A 202 -7.01 7.42 17.74
CA ASN A 202 -8.27 7.05 18.39
C ASN A 202 -8.22 5.60 18.90
N ILE A 203 -7.64 4.69 18.12
CA ILE A 203 -7.35 3.32 18.57
C ILE A 203 -6.37 3.38 19.74
N GLU A 204 -5.32 4.19 19.65
CA GLU A 204 -4.34 4.31 20.74
C GLU A 204 -4.96 4.77 22.05
N LYS A 205 -5.81 5.80 22.01
CA LYS A 205 -6.52 6.32 23.20
C LYS A 205 -7.48 5.30 23.83
N ILE A 206 -8.07 4.43 23.02
CA ILE A 206 -9.08 3.47 23.46
C ILE A 206 -8.43 2.15 23.92
N PHE A 207 -7.58 1.54 23.09
CA PHE A 207 -7.00 0.22 23.36
C PHE A 207 -5.78 0.30 24.28
N CYS A 208 -4.91 1.30 24.07
CA CYS A 208 -3.59 1.31 24.72
C CYS A 208 -3.62 1.93 26.11
N LYS A 209 -4.75 2.53 26.48
CA LYS A 209 -4.98 3.02 27.84
C LYS A 209 -5.33 1.89 28.81
N GLU A 210 -6.06 0.88 28.33
CA GLU A 210 -6.45 -0.29 29.14
C GLU A 210 -5.37 -1.36 29.13
N ASP A 211 -4.77 -1.63 27.96
CA ASP A 211 -3.65 -2.55 27.83
C ASP A 211 -2.61 -2.04 26.81
N PRO A 212 -1.51 -1.43 27.28
CA PRO A 212 -0.48 -0.89 26.39
C PRO A 212 0.37 -1.99 25.71
N THR A 213 0.27 -3.24 26.15
CA THR A 213 1.09 -4.34 25.64
C THR A 213 0.53 -4.96 24.36
N LEU A 214 -0.72 -4.62 24.00
CA LEU A 214 -1.35 -5.12 22.80
C LEU A 214 -0.52 -4.83 21.54
N SER A 215 -0.52 -5.77 20.59
CA SER A 215 0.20 -5.61 19.32
C SER A 215 -0.26 -4.36 18.55
N ILE A 216 -1.55 -4.03 18.59
CA ILE A 216 -2.10 -2.81 17.99
C ILE A 216 -1.55 -1.53 18.64
N CYS A 217 -1.10 -1.62 19.89
CA CYS A 217 -0.55 -0.53 20.70
C CYS A 217 0.95 -0.39 20.63
N THR A 218 1.66 -1.43 20.22
CA THR A 218 3.12 -1.43 20.07
C THR A 218 3.51 -1.31 18.60
N GLN A 219 2.80 -2.00 17.71
CA GLN A 219 3.12 -2.11 16.28
C GLN A 219 2.10 -1.43 15.37
N GLY A 220 0.91 -1.10 15.88
CA GLY A 220 -0.20 -0.62 15.06
C GLY A 220 -0.93 -1.76 14.34
N GLN A 221 -1.89 -1.41 13.49
CA GLN A 221 -2.53 -2.37 12.60
C GLN A 221 -1.69 -2.49 11.32
N CYS A 222 -1.10 -3.66 11.12
CA CYS A 222 -0.24 -3.92 9.98
C CYS A 222 -0.93 -4.77 8.90
N ARG A 223 -0.63 -4.48 7.65
CA ARG A 223 -0.93 -5.34 6.50
C ARG A 223 0.36 -5.62 5.74
N ALA A 224 0.57 -6.89 5.44
CA ALA A 224 1.65 -7.36 4.59
C ALA A 224 1.08 -7.92 3.29
N TRP A 225 1.83 -7.74 2.21
CA TRP A 225 1.43 -8.16 0.88
C TRP A 225 2.66 -8.59 0.08
N THR A 226 2.48 -9.56 -0.79
CA THR A 226 3.53 -10.07 -1.67
C THR A 226 3.00 -10.18 -3.09
N THR A 227 3.86 -9.87 -4.06
CA THR A 227 3.59 -10.09 -5.48
C THR A 227 4.78 -10.72 -6.16
N ASN A 228 4.50 -11.52 -7.19
CA ASN A 228 5.52 -12.00 -8.09
C ASN A 228 5.89 -10.88 -9.09
N LEU A 229 7.18 -10.77 -9.38
CA LEU A 229 7.76 -9.95 -10.44
C LEU A 229 8.17 -10.80 -11.64
#